data_AF-J2J3V0-F1
#
_entry.id   AF-J2J3V0-F1
#
_cell.length_a   1.000
_cell.length_b   1.000
_cell.length_c   1.000
_cell.angle_alpha   90.00
_cell.angle_beta   90.00
_cell.angle_gamma   90.00
#
_symmetry.space_group_name_H-M   'P 1'
#
loop_
_entity.id
_entity.type
_entity.pdbx_description
1 polymer ?
#
loop_
_entity_poly.entity_id
_entity_poly.type
_entity_poly.pdbx_seq_one_letter_code
_entity_poly.pdbx_strand_id
1 'polypeptide(L)'
;MRITALLICFFMHLACLSQTSSELFDKTKMEYRGSKADQAKLLLRTVKIWGKIEKKEPHIDQAFLNLLENKPELNKEKLKEYLQKNSIVDNEICGAVDRDISSILLDGRKVYAKYFVIHDMSTPAYANSFPTNINDSSWSRNNLNSWNWSKGKEPAHAIITRTGLSKTLNDFEKGWRATKFEINKGISCRGLFVHIELLQPRVYPPGTAVSAPVAPVPGFTDLQYKRLALLYVCAGVRKGEWLVPAFHVNIDEGQKDGHDDPQNFELSKFTNEVISLVKHIKTL
;
A
#
# COMPACT_ATOMS: atom_id res chain seq x y z
N MET A 1 19.76 59.86 -37.18
CA MET A 1 19.85 58.90 -36.06
C MET A 1 18.54 58.15 -35.94
N ARG A 2 18.49 56.87 -36.32
CA ARG A 2 17.34 55.98 -36.07
C ARG A 2 17.70 55.10 -34.87
N ILE A 3 16.93 55.19 -33.80
CA ILE A 3 17.05 54.31 -32.64
C ILE A 3 16.08 53.16 -32.88
N THR A 4 16.63 51.97 -33.12
CA THR A 4 15.86 50.73 -33.22
C THR A 4 15.65 50.21 -31.80
N ALA A 5 14.40 50.20 -31.32
CA ALA A 5 14.05 49.61 -30.03
C ALA A 5 13.98 48.09 -30.17
N LEU A 6 14.86 47.38 -29.45
CA LEU A 6 14.87 45.92 -29.36
C LEU A 6 13.93 45.52 -28.21
N LEU A 7 12.77 44.93 -28.52
CA LEU A 7 11.90 44.32 -27.52
C LEU A 7 12.51 42.97 -27.11
N ILE A 8 12.96 42.87 -25.86
CA ILE A 8 13.38 41.60 -25.26
C ILE A 8 12.15 41.00 -24.55
N CYS A 9 11.53 39.98 -25.15
CA CYS A 9 10.51 39.18 -24.47
C CYS A 9 11.17 38.22 -23.48
N PHE A 10 11.07 38.52 -22.18
CA PHE A 10 11.40 37.58 -21.11
C PHE A 10 10.30 36.52 -21.01
N PHE A 11 10.57 35.31 -21.52
CA PHE A 11 9.79 34.14 -21.14
C PHE A 11 10.18 33.73 -19.71
N MET A 12 9.38 34.13 -18.73
CA MET A 12 9.45 33.53 -17.39
C MET A 12 8.96 32.09 -17.48
N HIS A 13 9.89 31.13 -17.55
CA HIS A 13 9.59 29.76 -17.16
C HIS A 13 9.33 29.74 -15.66
N LEU A 14 8.06 29.78 -15.25
CA LEU A 14 7.67 29.33 -13.93
C LEU A 14 8.06 27.86 -13.83
N ALA A 15 9.16 27.59 -13.13
CA ALA A 15 9.48 26.25 -12.69
C ALA A 15 8.31 25.78 -11.81
N CYS A 16 7.43 24.95 -12.37
CA CYS A 16 6.42 24.25 -11.59
C CYS A 16 7.19 23.33 -10.65
N LEU A 17 7.36 23.76 -9.39
CA LEU A 17 7.92 22.91 -8.35
C LEU A 17 7.05 21.66 -8.29
N SER A 18 7.67 20.49 -8.53
CA SER A 18 7.00 19.20 -8.44
C SER A 18 6.43 19.05 -7.03
N GLN A 19 5.11 19.14 -6.89
CA GLN A 19 4.44 18.95 -5.59
C GLN A 19 4.61 17.50 -5.14
N THR A 20 4.94 17.32 -3.87
CA THR A 20 4.96 16.01 -3.22
C THR A 20 3.54 15.52 -2.98
N SER A 21 3.36 14.20 -2.85
CA SER A 21 2.06 13.64 -2.49
C SER A 21 1.51 14.23 -1.19
N SER A 22 2.35 14.42 -0.17
CA SER A 22 1.99 15.02 1.12
C SER A 22 1.35 16.41 0.98
N GLU A 23 1.78 17.19 -0.02
CA GLU A 23 1.24 18.52 -0.34
C GLU A 23 -0.07 18.45 -1.12
N LEU A 24 -0.30 17.36 -1.85
CA LEU A 24 -1.51 17.08 -2.62
C LEU A 24 -2.66 16.49 -1.78
N PHE A 25 -2.44 16.23 -0.49
CA PHE A 25 -3.49 15.81 0.43
C PHE A 25 -4.36 16.99 0.86
N ASP A 26 -5.63 16.98 0.46
CA ASP A 26 -6.64 17.97 0.85
C ASP A 26 -7.10 17.70 2.29
N LYS A 27 -6.69 18.59 3.21
CA LYS A 27 -7.02 18.48 4.63
C LYS A 27 -8.48 18.76 4.95
N THR A 28 -9.21 19.42 4.05
CA THR A 28 -10.63 19.71 4.23
C THR A 28 -11.46 18.50 3.83
N LYS A 29 -11.10 17.86 2.72
CA LYS A 29 -11.80 16.65 2.23
C LYS A 29 -11.27 15.35 2.83
N MET A 30 -10.11 15.41 3.47
CA MET A 30 -9.39 14.26 4.03
C MET A 30 -9.10 13.20 2.96
N GLU A 31 -8.60 13.64 1.80
CA GLU A 31 -8.23 12.80 0.65
C GLU A 31 -7.17 13.47 -0.22
N TYR A 32 -6.41 12.69 -0.99
CA TYR A 32 -5.58 13.21 -2.06
C TYR A 32 -6.44 13.76 -3.20
N ARG A 33 -5.97 14.81 -3.87
CA ARG A 33 -6.68 15.43 -4.99
C ARG A 33 -6.77 14.50 -6.20
N GLY A 34 -7.84 14.68 -6.98
CA GLY A 34 -8.07 13.97 -8.24
C GLY A 34 -8.96 12.73 -8.10
N SER A 35 -9.18 12.04 -9.22
CA SER A 35 -9.90 10.75 -9.28
C SER A 35 -9.15 9.64 -8.54
N LYS A 36 -9.77 8.46 -8.35
CA LYS A 36 -9.06 7.32 -7.75
C LYS A 36 -7.90 6.87 -8.64
N ALA A 37 -8.06 6.95 -9.95
CA ALA A 37 -6.99 6.72 -10.92
C ALA A 37 -5.83 7.71 -10.77
N ASP A 38 -6.11 9.01 -10.63
CA ASP A 38 -5.07 10.03 -10.41
C ASP A 38 -4.31 9.78 -9.09
N GLN A 39 -5.05 9.46 -8.03
CA GLN A 39 -4.46 9.14 -6.73
C GLN A 39 -3.62 7.86 -6.78
N ALA A 40 -4.06 6.81 -7.48
CA ALA A 40 -3.28 5.58 -7.65
C ALA A 40 -1.97 5.84 -8.41
N LYS A 41 -2.01 6.64 -9.49
CA LYS A 41 -0.82 7.05 -10.24
C LYS A 41 0.16 7.85 -9.37
N LEU A 42 -0.35 8.72 -8.50
CA LEU A 42 0.46 9.48 -7.55
C LEU A 42 1.11 8.58 -6.48
N LEU A 43 0.35 7.61 -5.97
CA LEU A 43 0.70 6.86 -4.77
C LEU A 43 1.36 5.50 -5.04
N LEU A 44 1.43 5.05 -6.29
CA LEU A 44 2.09 3.80 -6.69
C LEU A 44 3.36 4.02 -7.53
N ARG A 45 3.96 5.21 -7.50
CA ARG A 45 5.22 5.46 -8.21
C ARG A 45 6.31 4.52 -7.68
N THR A 46 7.20 4.08 -8.57
CA THR A 46 8.19 3.06 -8.25
C THR A 46 9.13 3.51 -7.13
N VAL A 47 9.32 2.62 -6.15
CA VAL A 47 10.22 2.84 -5.02
C VAL A 47 11.61 2.29 -5.32
N LYS A 48 12.64 3.03 -4.94
CA LYS A 48 14.05 2.62 -4.96
C LYS A 48 14.63 2.70 -3.55
N ILE A 49 15.79 2.06 -3.37
CA ILE A 49 16.60 2.15 -2.16
C ILE A 49 16.69 3.58 -1.62
N TRP A 50 16.71 3.71 -0.29
CA TRP A 50 16.85 5.00 0.40
C TRP A 50 15.69 5.98 0.21
N GLY A 51 14.49 5.46 0.00
CA GLY A 51 13.25 6.23 -0.05
C GLY A 51 13.13 7.06 -1.33
N LYS A 52 13.94 6.74 -2.34
CA LYS A 52 13.90 7.44 -3.63
C LYS A 52 12.68 6.97 -4.41
N ILE A 53 11.84 7.91 -4.81
CA ILE A 53 10.64 7.66 -5.62
C ILE A 53 10.93 8.04 -7.06
N GLU A 54 10.61 7.16 -8.01
CA GLU A 54 10.67 7.53 -9.43
C GLU A 54 9.64 8.60 -9.75
N LYS A 55 10.06 9.64 -10.48
CA LYS A 55 9.16 10.71 -10.94
C LYS A 55 8.21 10.25 -12.05
N LYS A 56 8.55 9.15 -12.74
CA LYS A 56 7.74 8.60 -13.82
C LYS A 56 6.44 8.05 -13.26
N GLU A 57 5.34 8.30 -13.97
CA GLU A 57 4.05 7.70 -13.67
C GLU A 57 4.15 6.16 -13.69
N PRO A 58 3.57 5.45 -12.72
CA PRO A 58 3.58 3.99 -12.72
C PRO A 58 2.74 3.44 -13.86
N HIS A 59 3.17 2.31 -14.41
CA HIS A 59 2.36 1.58 -15.38
C HIS A 59 1.29 0.76 -14.64
N ILE A 60 0.04 1.24 -14.69
CA ILE A 60 -1.12 0.58 -14.09
C ILE A 60 -1.99 0.03 -15.22
N ASP A 61 -2.40 -1.24 -15.11
CA ASP A 61 -3.29 -1.86 -16.08
C ASP A 61 -4.62 -1.10 -16.21
N GLN A 62 -5.09 -0.89 -17.44
CA GLN A 62 -6.30 -0.10 -17.70
C GLN A 62 -7.56 -0.76 -17.13
N ALA A 63 -7.65 -2.09 -17.12
CA ALA A 63 -8.78 -2.78 -16.51
C ALA A 63 -8.78 -2.58 -14.99
N PHE A 64 -7.62 -2.47 -14.35
CA PHE A 64 -7.53 -2.14 -12.94
C PHE A 64 -7.92 -0.68 -12.65
N LEU A 65 -7.50 0.27 -13.49
CA LEU A 65 -7.96 1.66 -13.39
C LEU A 65 -9.48 1.77 -13.54
N ASN A 66 -10.05 1.06 -14.51
CA ASN A 66 -11.50 0.98 -14.68
C ASN A 66 -12.16 0.34 -13.46
N LEU A 67 -11.57 -0.70 -12.87
CA LEU A 67 -12.06 -1.32 -11.65
C LEU A 67 -12.13 -0.28 -10.52
N LEU A 68 -11.07 0.50 -10.27
CA LEU A 68 -11.02 1.50 -9.19
C LEU A 68 -12.15 2.52 -9.23
N GLU A 69 -12.55 2.96 -10.41
CA GLU A 69 -13.60 3.98 -10.60
C GLU A 69 -15.02 3.43 -10.44
N ASN A 70 -15.18 2.11 -10.47
CA ASN A 70 -16.48 1.45 -10.32
C ASN A 70 -16.70 0.93 -8.90
N LYS A 71 -17.95 0.61 -8.57
CA LYS A 71 -18.25 -0.11 -7.31
C LYS A 71 -17.86 -1.59 -7.46
N PRO A 72 -17.47 -2.28 -6.37
CA PRO A 72 -17.39 -3.72 -6.36
C PRO A 72 -18.75 -4.30 -6.76
N GLU A 73 -18.84 -4.92 -7.94
CA GLU A 73 -19.98 -5.75 -8.33
C GLU A 73 -19.96 -7.13 -7.62
N LEU A 74 -19.34 -7.17 -6.44
CA LEU A 74 -19.18 -8.32 -5.56
C LEU A 74 -19.97 -8.03 -4.29
N ASN A 75 -20.96 -8.86 -3.98
CA ASN A 75 -21.63 -8.78 -2.68
C ASN A 75 -20.85 -9.56 -1.61
N LYS A 76 -21.16 -9.30 -0.34
CA LYS A 76 -20.51 -9.92 0.81
C LYS A 76 -20.69 -11.44 0.80
N GLU A 77 -21.81 -11.92 0.29
CA GLU A 77 -22.19 -13.34 0.24
C GLU A 77 -21.24 -14.14 -0.64
N LYS A 78 -20.98 -13.70 -1.89
CA LYS A 78 -20.04 -14.40 -2.79
C LYS A 78 -18.62 -14.41 -2.25
N LEU A 79 -18.18 -13.32 -1.62
CA LEU A 79 -16.87 -13.31 -0.96
C LEU A 79 -16.83 -14.30 0.20
N LYS A 80 -17.86 -14.37 1.04
CA LYS A 80 -17.96 -15.37 2.13
C LYS A 80 -17.94 -16.80 1.59
N GLU A 81 -18.64 -17.07 0.50
CA GLU A 81 -18.61 -18.37 -0.18
C GLU A 81 -17.19 -18.73 -0.68
N TYR A 82 -16.52 -17.80 -1.34
CA TYR A 82 -15.12 -17.98 -1.76
C TYR A 82 -14.22 -18.32 -0.57
N LEU A 83 -14.33 -17.55 0.52
CA LEU A 83 -13.52 -17.76 1.73
C LEU A 83 -13.78 -19.14 2.34
N GLN A 84 -15.05 -19.52 2.48
CA GLN A 84 -15.44 -20.83 3.00
C GLN A 84 -14.90 -21.97 2.12
N LYS A 85 -15.06 -21.87 0.80
CA LYS A 85 -14.56 -22.87 -0.16
C LYS A 85 -13.04 -23.04 -0.11
N ASN A 86 -12.32 -21.97 0.20
CA ASN A 86 -10.86 -21.97 0.33
C ASN A 86 -10.38 -22.16 1.77
N SER A 87 -11.28 -22.45 2.72
CA SER A 87 -10.95 -22.60 4.15
C SER A 87 -10.20 -21.40 4.75
N ILE A 88 -10.48 -20.19 4.26
CA ILE A 88 -9.88 -18.94 4.73
C ILE A 88 -10.77 -18.37 5.83
N VAL A 89 -10.18 -18.14 7.00
CA VAL A 89 -10.87 -17.68 8.20
C VAL A 89 -10.62 -16.19 8.46
N ASP A 90 -11.51 -15.55 9.25
CA ASP A 90 -11.49 -14.10 9.49
C ASP A 90 -10.16 -13.56 10.04
N ASN A 91 -9.45 -14.34 10.87
CA ASN A 91 -8.16 -13.94 11.43
C ASN A 91 -7.02 -13.95 10.40
N GLU A 92 -7.26 -14.35 9.16
CA GLU A 92 -6.32 -14.23 8.04
C GLU A 92 -6.64 -13.03 7.14
N ILE A 93 -7.82 -12.41 7.28
CA ILE A 93 -8.33 -11.39 6.35
C ILE A 93 -8.77 -10.08 7.02
N CYS A 94 -8.16 -9.77 8.16
CA CYS A 94 -8.42 -8.57 8.95
C CYS A 94 -9.85 -8.47 9.47
N GLY A 95 -10.46 -9.60 9.84
CA GLY A 95 -11.79 -9.67 10.43
C GLY A 95 -12.91 -10.02 9.45
N ALA A 96 -14.10 -10.23 9.99
CA ALA A 96 -15.28 -10.68 9.24
C ALA A 96 -15.66 -9.70 8.13
N VAL A 97 -16.05 -10.25 6.97
CA VAL A 97 -16.52 -9.49 5.78
C VAL A 97 -17.76 -8.64 6.06
N ASP A 98 -18.57 -9.03 7.05
CA ASP A 98 -19.79 -8.31 7.38
C ASP A 98 -19.54 -7.02 8.19
N ARG A 99 -18.36 -6.86 8.80
CA ARG A 99 -18.01 -5.67 9.58
C ARG A 99 -17.69 -4.47 8.70
N ASP A 100 -17.94 -3.28 9.24
CA ASP A 100 -17.58 -2.00 8.64
C ASP A 100 -16.06 -1.87 8.46
N ILE A 101 -15.61 -1.07 7.50
CA ILE A 101 -14.22 -0.64 7.45
C ILE A 101 -13.99 0.56 8.39
N SER A 102 -12.74 0.80 8.79
CA SER A 102 -12.38 1.94 9.63
C SER A 102 -12.84 3.27 9.03
N SER A 103 -13.05 4.25 9.90
CA SER A 103 -13.55 5.56 9.51
C SER A 103 -13.04 6.63 10.47
N ILE A 104 -13.13 7.88 10.02
CA ILE A 104 -12.99 9.08 10.84
C ILE A 104 -14.33 9.81 10.94
N LEU A 105 -14.44 10.75 11.88
CA LEU A 105 -15.52 11.73 11.88
C LEU A 105 -15.02 13.05 11.27
N LEU A 106 -15.65 13.48 10.18
CA LEU A 106 -15.44 14.76 9.54
C LEU A 106 -16.76 15.53 9.57
N ASP A 107 -16.79 16.65 10.29
CA ASP A 107 -18.00 17.49 10.48
C ASP A 107 -19.24 16.68 10.89
N GLY A 108 -19.06 15.73 11.81
CA GLY A 108 -20.12 14.86 12.34
C GLY A 108 -20.53 13.70 11.42
N ARG A 109 -19.90 13.54 10.25
CA ARG A 109 -20.17 12.45 9.30
C ARG A 109 -19.03 11.43 9.31
N LYS A 110 -19.38 10.14 9.19
CA LYS A 110 -18.38 9.08 8.99
C LYS A 110 -17.76 9.20 7.60
N VAL A 111 -16.44 9.28 7.56
CA VAL A 111 -15.65 9.14 6.33
C VAL A 111 -14.85 7.85 6.46
N TYR A 112 -15.26 6.83 5.70
CA TYR A 112 -14.64 5.52 5.69
C TYR A 112 -13.26 5.53 5.02
N ALA A 113 -12.44 4.52 5.33
CA ALA A 113 -11.11 4.34 4.79
C ALA A 113 -11.07 4.50 3.26
N LYS A 114 -10.08 5.25 2.78
CA LYS A 114 -9.90 5.57 1.36
C LYS A 114 -8.71 4.83 0.75
N TYR A 115 -7.72 4.47 1.55
CA TYR A 115 -6.41 4.04 1.08
C TYR A 115 -6.05 2.64 1.59
N PHE A 116 -5.52 1.82 0.69
CA PHE A 116 -4.97 0.51 0.99
C PHE A 116 -3.45 0.59 0.85
N VAL A 117 -2.76 0.73 1.98
CA VAL A 117 -1.34 0.98 2.05
C VAL A 117 -0.57 -0.34 2.07
N ILE A 118 0.33 -0.46 1.12
CA ILE A 118 1.20 -1.60 0.93
C ILE A 118 2.56 -1.23 1.50
N HIS A 119 2.97 -1.98 2.49
CA HIS A 119 4.25 -1.90 3.16
C HIS A 119 5.10 -3.13 2.83
N ASP A 120 6.38 -3.04 3.14
CA ASP A 120 7.17 -4.22 3.42
C ASP A 120 7.82 -4.11 4.80
N MET A 121 7.97 -5.25 5.47
CA MET A 121 8.42 -5.26 6.86
C MET A 121 9.88 -4.85 7.03
N SER A 122 10.64 -4.78 5.93
CA SER A 122 12.08 -4.47 5.92
C SER A 122 12.89 -5.27 6.93
N THR A 123 12.50 -6.51 7.17
CA THR A 123 13.03 -7.35 8.23
C THR A 123 12.83 -8.84 7.90
N PRO A 124 13.75 -9.72 8.34
CA PRO A 124 15.02 -9.43 9.00
C PRO A 124 16.06 -8.83 8.05
N ALA A 125 17.05 -8.14 8.61
CA ALA A 125 18.24 -7.68 7.89
C ALA A 125 19.37 -8.73 7.96
N TYR A 126 20.10 -8.88 6.86
CA TYR A 126 21.22 -9.80 6.68
C TYR A 126 22.47 -9.06 6.23
N ALA A 127 23.65 -9.52 6.68
CA ALA A 127 24.91 -8.84 6.41
C ALA A 127 25.25 -8.75 4.91
N ASN A 128 25.22 -9.87 4.18
CA ASN A 128 25.78 -9.92 2.82
C ASN A 128 24.87 -10.60 1.79
N SER A 129 24.00 -11.51 2.22
CA SER A 129 23.15 -12.28 1.32
C SER A 129 21.85 -12.69 1.99
N PHE A 130 20.81 -12.87 1.19
CA PHE A 130 19.57 -13.47 1.64
C PHE A 130 19.78 -14.98 1.84
N PRO A 131 19.16 -15.60 2.85
CA PRO A 131 19.06 -17.05 2.91
C PRO A 131 18.44 -17.61 1.62
N THR A 132 18.95 -18.74 1.15
CA THR A 132 18.47 -19.34 -0.11
C THR A 132 17.03 -19.86 -0.01
N ASN A 133 16.55 -20.11 1.21
CA ASN A 133 15.22 -20.65 1.50
C ASN A 133 14.18 -19.58 1.90
N ILE A 134 14.42 -18.28 1.71
CA ILE A 134 13.50 -17.21 2.17
C ILE A 134 12.05 -17.36 1.67
N ASN A 135 11.83 -18.08 0.57
CA ASN A 135 10.51 -18.28 -0.02
C ASN A 135 9.82 -19.58 0.45
N ASP A 136 10.49 -20.39 1.28
CA ASP A 136 10.03 -21.72 1.68
C ASP A 136 9.59 -21.76 3.15
N SER A 137 8.74 -22.73 3.49
CA SER A 137 8.30 -22.96 4.88
C SER A 137 9.43 -23.34 5.84
N SER A 138 10.57 -23.80 5.31
CA SER A 138 11.77 -24.11 6.10
C SER A 138 12.47 -22.86 6.64
N TRP A 139 12.24 -21.68 6.04
CA TRP A 139 12.73 -20.43 6.61
C TRP A 139 11.84 -20.01 7.77
N SER A 140 12.38 -20.03 8.98
CA SER A 140 11.62 -19.83 10.23
C SER A 140 10.81 -18.53 10.27
N ARG A 141 11.19 -17.51 9.51
CA ARG A 141 10.44 -16.24 9.40
C ARG A 141 9.11 -16.37 8.65
N ASN A 142 8.89 -17.45 7.88
CA ASN A 142 7.59 -17.79 7.30
C ASN A 142 6.62 -18.43 8.31
N ASN A 143 7.06 -18.66 9.56
CA ASN A 143 6.16 -19.05 10.63
C ASN A 143 5.47 -17.80 11.23
N LEU A 144 4.15 -17.69 11.08
CA LEU A 144 3.36 -16.58 11.63
C LEU A 144 3.47 -16.44 13.16
N ASN A 145 3.82 -17.51 13.87
CA ASN A 145 4.03 -17.46 15.32
C ASN A 145 5.33 -16.74 15.72
N SER A 146 6.24 -16.50 14.78
CA SER A 146 7.44 -15.68 15.02
C SER A 146 7.14 -14.17 15.06
N TRP A 147 5.91 -13.78 14.71
CA TRP A 147 5.49 -12.39 14.57
C TRP A 147 4.41 -12.06 15.59
N ASN A 148 4.86 -11.63 16.77
CA ASN A 148 3.99 -11.21 17.86
C ASN A 148 4.40 -9.81 18.32
N TRP A 149 3.40 -8.94 18.45
CA TRP A 149 3.56 -7.60 18.98
C TRP A 149 2.70 -7.48 20.23
N SER A 150 3.17 -6.69 21.20
CA SER A 150 2.33 -6.29 22.32
C SER A 150 1.11 -5.53 21.80
N LYS A 151 -0.03 -5.73 22.46
CA LYS A 151 -1.28 -5.05 22.09
C LYS A 151 -1.08 -3.54 22.00
N GLY A 152 -1.46 -2.95 20.87
CA GLY A 152 -1.30 -1.51 20.62
C GLY A 152 0.05 -1.13 20.00
N LYS A 153 0.93 -2.09 19.72
CA LYS A 153 2.26 -1.90 19.09
C LYS A 153 2.39 -2.62 17.75
N GLU A 154 1.29 -3.12 17.22
CA GLU A 154 1.25 -3.80 15.92
C GLU A 154 1.59 -2.81 14.78
N PRO A 155 2.36 -3.22 13.76
CA PRO A 155 2.74 -2.32 12.68
C PRO A 155 1.57 -1.96 11.75
N ALA A 156 0.60 -2.88 11.56
CA ALA A 156 -0.38 -2.78 10.50
C ALA A 156 -1.69 -3.53 10.81
N HIS A 157 -2.57 -3.68 9.82
CA HIS A 157 -3.78 -4.50 9.94
C HIS A 157 -3.49 -5.98 9.72
N ALA A 158 -2.62 -6.31 8.77
CA ALA A 158 -2.14 -7.68 8.58
C ALA A 158 -0.67 -7.71 8.20
N ILE A 159 -0.09 -8.89 8.40
CA ILE A 159 1.18 -9.30 7.80
C ILE A 159 0.94 -10.43 6.79
N ILE A 160 1.78 -10.51 5.76
CA ILE A 160 1.81 -11.60 4.77
C ILE A 160 3.24 -12.14 4.68
N THR A 161 3.42 -13.41 5.01
CA THR A 161 4.70 -14.13 4.88
C THR A 161 5.07 -14.37 3.42
N ARG A 162 6.33 -14.77 3.14
CA ARG A 162 6.76 -15.06 1.77
C ARG A 162 6.08 -16.29 1.15
N THR A 163 5.51 -17.16 1.98
CA THR A 163 4.69 -18.30 1.56
C THR A 163 3.20 -17.94 1.37
N GLY A 164 2.82 -16.66 1.49
CA GLY A 164 1.44 -16.19 1.28
C GLY A 164 0.47 -16.46 2.44
N LEU A 165 0.96 -16.95 3.58
CA LEU A 165 0.17 -17.01 4.82
C LEU A 165 0.01 -15.59 5.37
N SER A 166 -1.18 -15.24 5.85
CA SER A 166 -1.45 -13.97 6.49
C SER A 166 -1.97 -14.12 7.91
N LYS A 167 -1.74 -13.08 8.72
CA LYS A 167 -2.26 -12.97 10.09
C LYS A 167 -2.81 -11.57 10.29
N THR A 168 -4.01 -11.50 10.84
CA THR A 168 -4.64 -10.27 11.32
C THR A 168 -3.94 -9.81 12.58
N LEU A 169 -3.50 -8.56 12.55
CA LEU A 169 -2.95 -7.84 13.70
C LEU A 169 -3.99 -6.84 14.23
N ASN A 170 -4.68 -6.16 13.32
CA ASN A 170 -5.82 -5.30 13.62
C ASN A 170 -6.93 -5.57 12.61
N ASP A 171 -8.18 -5.66 13.09
CA ASP A 171 -9.36 -5.71 12.22
C ASP A 171 -9.43 -4.43 11.38
N PHE A 172 -9.82 -4.51 10.10
CA PHE A 172 -9.98 -3.32 9.25
C PHE A 172 -10.98 -2.29 9.79
N GLU A 173 -11.90 -2.65 10.70
CA GLU A 173 -12.81 -1.72 11.39
C GLU A 173 -12.05 -0.76 12.31
N LYS A 174 -10.90 -1.18 12.82
CA LYS A 174 -10.10 -0.41 13.77
C LYS A 174 -9.28 0.66 13.04
N GLY A 175 -9.53 1.93 13.35
CA GLY A 175 -8.66 3.01 12.90
C GLY A 175 -7.21 2.82 13.36
N TRP A 176 -6.30 2.67 12.40
CA TRP A 176 -4.86 2.50 12.65
C TRP A 176 -4.05 3.63 12.01
N ARG A 177 -2.74 3.61 12.26
CA ARG A 177 -1.75 4.48 11.61
C ARG A 177 -0.45 3.71 11.47
N ALA A 178 0.21 3.80 10.31
CA ALA A 178 1.50 3.16 10.10
C ALA A 178 2.50 4.01 9.31
N THR A 179 2.11 5.20 8.86
CA THR A 179 2.98 6.13 8.13
C THR A 179 3.38 7.33 9.00
N LYS A 180 4.51 7.98 8.66
CA LYS A 180 4.93 9.22 9.34
C LYS A 180 3.98 10.35 9.04
N PHE A 181 3.45 10.40 7.82
CA PHE A 181 2.39 11.31 7.42
C PHE A 181 1.22 11.23 8.41
N GLU A 182 0.69 10.03 8.68
CA GLU A 182 -0.42 9.87 9.62
C GLU A 182 -0.03 10.24 11.06
N ILE A 183 1.16 9.86 11.50
CA ILE A 183 1.66 10.22 12.84
C ILE A 183 1.71 11.75 13.00
N ASN A 184 2.24 12.47 12.00
CA ASN A 184 2.37 13.92 12.01
C ASN A 184 1.03 14.65 11.91
N LYS A 185 0.04 14.08 11.20
CA LYS A 185 -1.33 14.61 11.13
C LYS A 185 -2.14 14.32 12.39
N GLY A 186 -1.80 13.25 13.12
CA GLY A 186 -2.46 12.85 14.34
C GLY A 186 -3.82 12.19 14.10
N ILE A 187 -4.70 12.30 15.11
CA ILE A 187 -5.96 11.53 15.19
C ILE A 187 -6.91 11.80 14.01
N SER A 188 -6.82 12.98 13.39
CA SER A 188 -7.73 13.41 12.32
C SER A 188 -7.76 12.49 11.10
N CYS A 189 -6.67 11.77 10.81
CA CYS A 189 -6.57 10.85 9.67
C CYS A 189 -6.58 9.36 10.04
N ARG A 190 -6.60 9.04 11.34
CA ARG A 190 -6.48 7.67 11.85
C ARG A 190 -7.76 6.88 11.53
N GLY A 191 -7.69 6.01 10.53
CA GLY A 191 -8.84 5.28 9.99
C GLY A 191 -9.19 5.63 8.53
N LEU A 192 -8.41 6.49 7.88
CA LEU A 192 -8.49 6.68 6.44
C LEU A 192 -7.65 5.66 5.65
N PHE A 193 -6.70 5.01 6.32
CA PHE A 193 -5.73 4.10 5.74
C PHE A 193 -5.85 2.73 6.39
N VAL A 194 -5.92 1.69 5.57
CA VAL A 194 -5.67 0.31 6.00
C VAL A 194 -4.29 -0.12 5.52
N HIS A 195 -3.59 -0.92 6.31
CA HIS A 195 -2.14 -1.15 6.16
C HIS A 195 -1.86 -2.64 6.10
N ILE A 196 -1.10 -3.07 5.09
CA ILE A 196 -0.67 -4.46 4.94
C ILE A 196 0.85 -4.52 4.85
N GLU A 197 1.44 -5.34 5.70
CA GLU A 197 2.87 -5.61 5.77
C GLU A 197 3.24 -6.87 5.01
N LEU A 198 4.09 -6.77 3.99
CA LEU A 198 4.62 -7.93 3.30
C LEU A 198 6.01 -8.28 3.85
N LEU A 199 6.21 -9.53 4.26
CA LEU A 199 7.50 -10.00 4.72
C LEU A 199 8.53 -9.88 3.60
N GLN A 200 9.51 -9.02 3.82
CA GLN A 200 10.62 -8.80 2.90
C GLN A 200 11.90 -8.61 3.72
N PRO A 201 12.85 -9.56 3.67
CA PRO A 201 14.13 -9.38 4.31
C PRO A 201 14.94 -8.28 3.60
N ARG A 202 15.96 -7.75 4.28
CA ARG A 202 16.87 -6.74 3.74
C ARG A 202 18.31 -7.22 3.81
N VAL A 203 19.17 -6.70 2.93
CA VAL A 203 20.63 -6.91 2.98
C VAL A 203 21.36 -5.58 3.09
N TYR A 204 22.44 -5.57 3.88
CA TYR A 204 23.37 -4.44 3.95
C TYR A 204 24.28 -4.41 2.70
N PRO A 205 24.50 -3.24 2.08
CA PRO A 205 25.53 -3.10 1.06
C PRO A 205 26.91 -3.34 1.68
N PRO A 206 27.89 -3.85 0.92
CA PRO A 206 29.26 -3.97 1.42
C PRO A 206 29.79 -2.64 1.98
N GLY A 207 30.35 -2.68 3.19
CA GLY A 207 30.99 -1.52 3.81
C GLY A 207 30.05 -0.55 4.56
N THR A 208 28.76 -0.87 4.71
CA THR A 208 27.83 -0.10 5.55
C THR A 208 27.02 -1.01 6.46
N ALA A 209 26.89 -0.63 7.74
CA ALA A 209 26.09 -1.36 8.72
C ALA A 209 24.95 -0.50 9.32
N VAL A 210 24.73 0.70 8.78
CA VAL A 210 23.80 1.68 9.37
C VAL A 210 22.35 1.29 9.09
N SER A 211 22.07 0.85 7.87
CA SER A 211 20.73 0.45 7.42
C SER A 211 20.85 -0.50 6.23
N ALA A 212 19.97 -1.51 6.19
CA ALA A 212 19.92 -2.50 5.13
C ALA A 212 18.83 -2.09 4.12
N PRO A 213 19.15 -1.43 3.00
CA PRO A 213 18.18 -0.93 2.05
C PRO A 213 17.86 -1.96 0.97
N VAL A 214 18.64 -3.04 0.81
CA VAL A 214 18.55 -3.88 -0.39
C VAL A 214 17.46 -4.92 -0.19
N ALA A 215 16.40 -4.88 -1.01
CA ALA A 215 15.40 -5.94 -1.11
C ALA A 215 15.83 -7.09 -2.05
N PRO A 216 15.22 -8.28 -1.91
CA PRO A 216 15.32 -9.35 -2.89
C PRO A 216 14.85 -8.93 -4.29
N VAL A 217 15.34 -9.64 -5.31
CA VAL A 217 14.85 -9.54 -6.69
C VAL A 217 14.51 -10.97 -7.17
N PRO A 218 13.24 -11.27 -7.50
CA PRO A 218 12.06 -10.41 -7.36
C PRO A 218 11.74 -10.05 -5.90
N GLY A 219 11.07 -8.91 -5.69
CA GLY A 219 10.81 -8.38 -4.34
C GLY A 219 9.84 -9.24 -3.53
N PHE A 220 8.78 -9.73 -4.16
CA PHE A 220 7.69 -10.47 -3.50
C PHE A 220 7.37 -11.74 -4.27
N THR A 221 6.86 -12.75 -3.57
CA THR A 221 6.44 -14.01 -4.22
C THR A 221 5.05 -13.87 -4.83
N ASP A 222 4.73 -14.73 -5.78
CA ASP A 222 3.37 -14.79 -6.36
C ASP A 222 2.32 -15.13 -5.28
N LEU A 223 2.69 -15.91 -4.26
CA LEU A 223 1.82 -16.21 -3.13
C LEU A 223 1.53 -14.97 -2.27
N GLN A 224 2.50 -14.06 -2.12
CA GLN A 224 2.28 -12.77 -1.47
C GLN A 224 1.30 -11.90 -2.27
N TYR A 225 1.47 -11.82 -3.60
CA TYR A 225 0.56 -11.06 -4.46
C TYR A 225 -0.88 -11.58 -4.41
N LYS A 226 -1.06 -12.91 -4.45
CA LYS A 226 -2.37 -13.56 -4.32
C LYS A 226 -3.04 -13.20 -2.99
N ARG A 227 -2.31 -13.32 -1.88
CA ARG A 227 -2.86 -13.00 -0.56
C ARG A 227 -3.13 -11.49 -0.40
N LEU A 228 -2.26 -10.63 -0.93
CA LEU A 228 -2.45 -9.19 -0.91
C LEU A 228 -3.69 -8.77 -1.70
N ALA A 229 -3.91 -9.37 -2.88
CA ALA A 229 -5.11 -9.16 -3.68
C ALA A 229 -6.38 -9.58 -2.92
N LEU A 230 -6.35 -10.70 -2.18
CA LEU A 230 -7.47 -11.10 -1.32
C LEU A 230 -7.77 -10.07 -0.24
N LEU A 231 -6.75 -9.59 0.49
CA LEU A 231 -6.94 -8.55 1.51
C LEU A 231 -7.50 -7.25 0.92
N TYR A 232 -7.03 -6.87 -0.27
CA TYR A 232 -7.56 -5.73 -1.02
C TYR A 232 -9.03 -5.91 -1.37
N VAL A 233 -9.41 -7.11 -1.84
CA VAL A 233 -10.81 -7.45 -2.15
C VAL A 233 -11.68 -7.41 -0.90
N CYS A 234 -11.23 -7.99 0.22
CA CYS A 234 -11.94 -7.93 1.50
C CYS A 234 -12.18 -6.48 1.96
N ALA A 235 -11.16 -5.62 1.89
CA ALA A 235 -11.30 -4.21 2.26
C ALA A 235 -12.30 -3.48 1.34
N GLY A 236 -12.22 -3.69 0.03
CA GLY A 236 -13.12 -3.07 -0.95
C GLY A 236 -14.58 -3.51 -0.76
N VAL A 237 -14.83 -4.80 -0.55
CA VAL A 237 -16.18 -5.35 -0.31
C VAL A 237 -16.75 -4.84 1.02
N ARG A 238 -15.94 -4.78 2.09
CA ARG A 238 -16.37 -4.22 3.39
C ARG A 238 -16.77 -2.75 3.29
N LYS A 239 -16.02 -1.97 2.50
CA LYS A 239 -16.34 -0.57 2.23
C LYS A 239 -17.54 -0.40 1.30
N GLY A 240 -17.79 -1.37 0.41
CA GLY A 240 -18.72 -1.21 -0.72
C GLY A 240 -18.14 -0.37 -1.87
N GLU A 241 -16.85 -0.06 -1.83
CA GLU A 241 -16.10 0.69 -2.85
C GLU A 241 -14.64 0.25 -2.85
N TRP A 242 -13.98 0.30 -4.01
CA TRP A 242 -12.54 0.06 -4.05
C TRP A 242 -11.75 1.19 -3.35
N LEU A 243 -10.75 0.80 -2.56
CA LEU A 243 -9.78 1.69 -1.96
C LEU A 243 -8.67 2.00 -2.97
N VAL A 244 -8.07 3.18 -2.87
CA VAL A 244 -6.91 3.53 -3.67
C VAL A 244 -5.68 2.81 -3.10
N PRO A 245 -5.03 1.91 -3.85
CA PRO A 245 -3.76 1.32 -3.42
C PRO A 245 -2.67 2.39 -3.36
N ALA A 246 -1.80 2.28 -2.36
CA ALA A 246 -0.73 3.24 -2.14
C ALA A 246 0.50 2.53 -1.56
N PHE A 247 1.69 2.98 -1.94
CA PHE A 247 2.93 2.58 -1.28
C PHE A 247 3.21 3.47 -0.08
N HIS A 248 3.78 2.88 0.99
CA HIS A 248 4.16 3.62 2.20
C HIS A 248 4.98 4.85 1.83
N VAL A 249 6.12 4.68 1.16
CA VAL A 249 7.04 5.79 0.87
C VAL A 249 6.37 6.91 0.08
N ASN A 250 5.42 6.56 -0.80
CA ASN A 250 4.67 7.54 -1.58
C ASN A 250 3.70 8.34 -0.74
N ILE A 251 3.21 7.83 0.38
CA ILE A 251 2.43 8.62 1.36
C ILE A 251 3.38 9.51 2.17
N ASP A 252 4.56 8.99 2.53
CA ASP A 252 5.58 9.68 3.32
C ASP A 252 6.50 10.60 2.50
N GLU A 253 6.22 10.86 1.23
CA GLU A 253 7.05 11.73 0.38
C GLU A 253 7.18 13.12 1.01
N GLY A 254 8.42 13.58 1.22
CA GLY A 254 8.73 14.85 1.88
C GLY A 254 8.82 14.77 3.41
N GLN A 255 8.55 13.63 4.03
CA GLN A 255 8.77 13.42 5.47
C GLN A 255 10.27 13.14 5.76
N LYS A 256 10.76 13.58 6.92
CA LYS A 256 12.14 13.31 7.35
C LYS A 256 12.35 11.82 7.68
N ASP A 257 13.55 11.32 7.39
CA ASP A 257 13.98 9.93 7.60
C ASP A 257 13.06 8.90 6.90
N GLY A 258 12.56 9.22 5.70
CA GLY A 258 11.59 8.41 4.98
C GLY A 258 11.98 6.93 4.85
N HIS A 259 10.99 6.05 4.90
CA HIS A 259 11.18 4.63 4.61
C HIS A 259 11.33 4.40 3.10
N ASP A 260 11.73 3.18 2.72
CA ASP A 260 11.97 2.83 1.33
C ASP A 260 11.14 1.65 0.85
N ASP A 261 9.99 1.41 1.48
CA ASP A 261 9.06 0.31 1.19
C ASP A 261 7.83 0.74 0.36
N PRO A 262 7.27 -0.17 -0.47
CA PRO A 262 7.76 -1.51 -0.79
C PRO A 262 8.77 -1.51 -1.97
N GLN A 263 9.92 -2.17 -1.83
CA GLN A 263 10.90 -2.28 -2.93
C GLN A 263 10.65 -3.47 -3.86
N ASN A 264 11.03 -3.29 -5.13
CA ASN A 264 10.92 -4.30 -6.18
C ASN A 264 9.48 -4.85 -6.32
N PHE A 265 8.49 -4.01 -6.06
CA PHE A 265 7.08 -4.35 -6.21
C PHE A 265 6.69 -4.38 -7.70
N GLU A 266 6.23 -5.53 -8.17
CA GLU A 266 5.72 -5.76 -9.52
C GLU A 266 4.23 -5.39 -9.58
N LEU A 267 3.92 -4.15 -9.98
CA LEU A 267 2.54 -3.66 -9.97
C LEU A 267 1.59 -4.48 -10.83
N SER A 268 2.06 -4.95 -11.99
CA SER A 268 1.27 -5.80 -12.90
C SER A 268 0.83 -7.11 -12.25
N LYS A 269 1.67 -7.74 -11.42
CA LYS A 269 1.29 -8.97 -10.70
C LYS A 269 0.16 -8.69 -9.72
N PHE A 270 0.27 -7.64 -8.92
CA PHE A 270 -0.79 -7.26 -7.98
C PHE A 270 -2.11 -6.95 -8.68
N THR A 271 -2.09 -6.10 -9.71
CA THR A 271 -3.32 -5.70 -10.41
C THR A 271 -3.97 -6.89 -11.12
N ASN A 272 -3.17 -7.78 -11.72
CA ASN A 272 -3.67 -8.98 -12.39
C ASN A 272 -4.32 -9.95 -11.39
N GLU A 273 -3.71 -10.15 -10.22
CA GLU A 273 -4.29 -11.00 -9.17
C GLU A 273 -5.61 -10.43 -8.65
N VAL A 274 -5.72 -9.10 -8.48
CA VAL A 274 -7.01 -8.47 -8.09
C VAL A 274 -8.07 -8.68 -9.16
N ILE A 275 -7.76 -8.40 -10.43
CA ILE A 275 -8.72 -8.56 -11.53
C ILE A 275 -9.17 -10.02 -11.66
N SER A 276 -8.22 -10.96 -11.60
CA SER A 276 -8.47 -12.40 -11.67
C SER A 276 -9.36 -12.87 -10.52
N LEU A 277 -9.03 -12.48 -9.28
CA LEU A 277 -9.80 -12.85 -8.10
C LEU A 277 -11.22 -12.28 -8.15
N VAL A 278 -11.37 -11.01 -8.52
CA VAL A 278 -12.69 -10.38 -8.65
C VAL A 278 -13.53 -11.11 -9.69
N LYS A 279 -12.96 -11.44 -10.85
CA LYS A 279 -13.66 -12.23 -11.88
C LYS A 279 -14.06 -13.60 -11.36
N HIS A 280 -13.17 -14.30 -10.67
CA HIS A 280 -13.43 -15.64 -10.14
C HIS A 280 -14.58 -15.63 -9.13
N ILE A 281 -14.55 -14.74 -8.14
CA ILE A 281 -15.58 -14.65 -7.11
C ILE A 281 -16.94 -14.28 -7.73
N LYS A 282 -16.98 -13.42 -8.75
CA LYS A 282 -18.23 -13.09 -9.46
C LYS A 282 -18.89 -14.30 -10.10
N THR A 283 -18.11 -15.30 -10.51
CA THR A 283 -18.58 -16.50 -11.21
C THR A 283 -18.85 -17.72 -10.32
N LEU A 284 -18.63 -17.61 -9.00
CA LEU A 284 -19.20 -18.57 -8.04
C LEU A 284 -20.73 -18.46 -8.06
#